data_AF-A0A1D6MTD6-F1
#
_entry.id   AF-A0A1D6MTD6-F1
#
_cell.length_a   1.000
_cell.length_b   1.000
_cell.length_c   1.000
_cell.angle_alpha   90.00
_cell.angle_beta   90.00
_cell.angle_gamma   90.00
#
_symmetry.space_group_name_H-M   'P 1'
#
loop_
_entity.id
_entity.type
_entity.pdbx_description
1 polymer ?
#
loop_
_entity_poly.entity_id
_entity_poly.type
_entity_poly.pdbx_seq_one_letter_code
_entity_poly.pdbx_strand_id
1 'polypeptide(L)'
;MKPRRTQTDLKFVSSSPHEAFRFCTTGLPSDVTVEVGDMSFHLHKFPLLSKSAFLERSIEENSDQEECIIKLNDIPGVPSHLS
;
A
#
# COMPACT_ATOMS: atom_id res chain seq x y z
N MET A 1 -0.06 25.29 -16.94
CA MET A 1 -0.56 24.54 -15.78
C MET A 1 -0.50 23.06 -16.12
N LYS A 2 0.29 22.25 -15.39
CA LYS A 2 0.34 20.80 -15.65
C LYS A 2 -0.95 20.17 -15.08
N PRO A 3 -1.66 19.33 -15.84
CA PRO A 3 -2.88 18.70 -15.33
C PRO A 3 -2.54 17.86 -14.10
N ARG A 4 -3.18 18.17 -12.96
CA ARG A 4 -3.18 17.30 -11.79
C ARG A 4 -3.88 16.01 -12.20
N ARG A 5 -3.12 14.94 -12.40
CA ARG A 5 -3.69 13.60 -12.58
C ARG A 5 -4.42 13.24 -11.28
N THR A 6 -5.74 13.38 -11.28
CA THR A 6 -6.59 12.67 -10.33
C THR A 6 -6.45 11.19 -10.68
N GLN A 7 -5.66 10.47 -9.89
CA GLN A 7 -5.50 9.02 -10.02
C GLN A 7 -6.79 8.36 -9.50
N THR A 8 -7.81 8.35 -10.35
CA THR A 8 -9.01 7.53 -10.20
C THR A 8 -8.78 6.33 -11.10
N ASP A 9 -8.48 5.17 -10.52
CA ASP A 9 -8.81 3.81 -10.99
C ASP A 9 -7.98 2.82 -10.16
N LEU A 10 -8.40 2.62 -8.91
CA LEU A 10 -7.89 1.56 -8.04
C LEU A 10 -8.60 0.26 -8.43
N LYS A 11 -8.16 -0.39 -9.52
CA LYS A 11 -8.70 -1.71 -9.92
C LYS A 11 -7.97 -2.79 -9.14
N PHE A 12 -8.64 -3.30 -8.11
CA PHE A 12 -8.16 -4.41 -7.29
C PHE A 12 -8.20 -5.72 -8.10
N VAL A 13 -7.04 -6.38 -8.24
CA VAL A 13 -6.94 -7.79 -8.65
C VAL A 13 -6.69 -8.61 -7.38
N SER A 14 -7.45 -9.68 -7.16
CA SER A 14 -7.21 -10.66 -6.10
C SER A 14 -6.87 -12.01 -6.74
N SER A 15 -5.73 -12.59 -6.37
CA SER A 15 -5.22 -13.83 -6.98
C SER A 15 -5.68 -15.11 -6.27
N SER A 16 -6.02 -15.07 -4.98
CA SER A 16 -6.55 -16.21 -4.23
C SER A 16 -7.43 -15.76 -3.04
N PRO A 17 -8.33 -16.62 -2.53
CA PRO A 17 -9.19 -16.30 -1.38
C PRO A 17 -8.48 -16.44 -0.02
N HIS A 18 -7.26 -16.97 0.02
CA HIS A 18 -6.46 -17.16 1.25
C HIS A 18 -5.24 -16.24 1.33
N GLU A 19 -4.81 -15.63 0.21
CA GLU A 19 -3.78 -14.59 0.16
C GLU A 19 -4.22 -13.46 -0.79
N ALA A 20 -4.61 -12.34 -0.20
CA ALA A 20 -5.09 -11.18 -0.94
C ALA A 20 -3.96 -10.17 -1.17
N PHE A 21 -3.25 -10.30 -2.28
CA PHE A 21 -2.32 -9.27 -2.79
C PHE A 21 -3.11 -8.21 -3.56
N ARG A 22 -2.96 -6.93 -3.21
CA ARG A 22 -3.64 -5.82 -3.90
C ARG A 22 -2.63 -4.96 -4.65
N PHE A 23 -2.81 -4.82 -5.96
CA PHE A 23 -1.93 -4.05 -6.83
C PHE A 23 -2.56 -2.76 -7.35
N CYS A 24 -1.77 -1.70 -7.45
CA CYS A 24 -2.10 -0.51 -8.25
C CYS A 24 -1.67 -0.71 -9.71
N THR A 25 -2.60 -1.01 -10.63
CA THR A 25 -2.29 -1.23 -12.05
C THR A 25 -2.12 0.10 -12.80
N THR A 26 -1.04 0.83 -12.54
CA THR A 26 -0.69 2.05 -13.31
C THR A 26 0.31 1.77 -14.44
N GLY A 27 0.74 0.52 -14.60
CA GLY A 27 1.81 0.12 -15.53
C GLY A 27 3.22 0.53 -15.09
N LEU A 28 3.36 1.09 -13.88
CA LEU A 28 4.64 1.47 -13.27
C LEU A 28 4.95 0.55 -12.09
N PRO A 29 6.23 0.20 -11.86
CA PRO A 29 6.63 -0.59 -10.71
C PRO A 29 6.22 0.11 -9.41
N SER A 30 5.74 -0.66 -8.44
CA SER A 30 5.47 -0.18 -7.09
C SER A 30 6.77 0.07 -6.36
N ASP A 31 6.84 1.16 -5.60
CA ASP A 31 8.02 1.60 -4.83
C ASP A 31 7.82 1.47 -3.31
N VAL A 32 6.67 0.94 -2.87
CA VAL A 32 6.39 0.63 -1.46
C VAL A 32 5.38 -0.52 -1.33
N THR A 33 5.62 -1.39 -0.35
CA THR A 33 4.72 -2.48 0.03
C THR A 33 4.19 -2.21 1.45
N VAL A 34 2.88 -2.26 1.63
CA VAL A 34 2.25 -2.15 2.96
C VAL A 34 1.68 -3.50 3.34
N GLU A 35 2.04 -4.03 4.51
CA GLU A 35 1.55 -5.31 5.03
C GLU A 35 0.55 -5.06 6.18
N VAL A 36 -0.62 -5.71 6.11
CA VAL A 36 -1.69 -5.64 7.12
C VAL A 36 -2.17 -7.07 7.40
N GLY A 37 -1.74 -7.64 8.52
CA GLY A 37 -1.95 -9.07 8.79
C GLY A 37 -1.35 -9.93 7.67
N ASP A 38 -2.15 -10.83 7.10
CA ASP A 38 -1.74 -11.73 6.00
C ASP A 38 -1.94 -11.11 4.61
N MET A 39 -2.23 -9.80 4.53
CA MET A 39 -2.46 -9.10 3.27
C MET A 39 -1.32 -8.14 2.96
N SER A 40 -1.00 -7.98 1.69
CA SER A 40 -0.01 -7.02 1.23
C SER A 40 -0.54 -6.16 0.07
N PHE A 41 -0.13 -4.89 0.10
CA PHE A 41 -0.58 -3.86 -0.80
C PHE A 41 0.64 -3.24 -1.48
N HIS A 42 0.75 -3.40 -2.79
CA HIS A 42 1.82 -2.79 -3.59
C HIS A 42 1.35 -1.44 -4.13
N LEU A 43 1.94 -0.38 -3.59
CA LEU A 43 1.49 1.01 -3.77
C LEU A 43 2.59 1.88 -4.36
N HIS A 44 2.26 3.14 -4.62
CA HIS A 44 3.22 4.15 -5.06
C HIS A 44 3.55 5.15 -3.95
N LYS A 45 4.82 5.56 -3.74
CA LYS A 45 5.17 6.54 -2.69
C LYS A 45 4.49 7.89 -2.95
N PHE A 46 4.53 8.38 -4.18
CA PHE A 46 4.06 9.74 -4.51
C PHE A 46 2.58 10.01 -4.12
N PRO A 47 1.62 9.09 -4.37
CA PRO A 47 0.26 9.21 -3.83
C PRO A 47 0.18 9.18 -2.29
N LEU A 48 1.04 8.41 -1.61
CA LEU A 48 0.99 8.22 -0.16
C LEU A 48 1.59 9.37 0.62
N LEU A 49 2.75 9.89 0.19
CA LEU A 49 3.43 11.03 0.84
C LEU A 49 2.50 12.25 0.94
N SER A 50 1.68 12.49 -0.09
CA SER A 50 0.73 13.62 -0.09
C SER A 50 -0.51 13.44 0.78
N LYS A 51 -0.78 12.24 1.30
CA LYS A 51 -2.05 11.87 1.94
C LYS A 51 -1.92 11.33 3.36
N SER A 52 -0.72 10.95 3.81
CA SER A 52 -0.51 10.40 5.15
C SER A 52 0.87 10.76 5.69
N ALA A 53 0.90 11.60 6.74
CA ALA A 53 2.13 11.97 7.44
C ALA A 53 2.79 10.77 8.16
N PHE A 54 2.00 9.76 8.53
CA PHE A 54 2.53 8.52 9.10
C PHE A 54 3.32 7.74 8.05
N LEU A 55 2.71 7.50 6.88
CA LEU A 55 3.36 6.78 5.79
C LEU A 55 4.55 7.56 5.24
N GLU A 56 4.47 8.89 5.18
CA GLU A 56 5.61 9.75 4.82
C GLU A 56 6.82 9.49 5.71
N ARG A 57 6.65 9.58 7.04
CA ARG A 57 7.74 9.31 7.98
C ARG A 57 8.27 7.88 7.89
N SER A 58 7.39 6.89 7.83
CA SER A 58 7.83 5.50 7.71
C SER A 58 8.59 5.24 6.41
N ILE A 59 8.22 5.88 5.30
CA ILE A 59 8.94 5.78 4.03
C ILE A 59 10.31 6.45 4.12
N GLU A 60 10.43 7.59 4.80
CA GLU A 60 11.70 8.28 5.03
C GLU A 60 12.64 7.44 5.89
N GLU A 61 12.13 6.79 6.94
CA GLU A 61 12.90 5.88 7.80
C GLU A 61 13.42 4.65 7.05
N ASN A 62 12.73 4.23 5.99
CA ASN A 62 13.11 3.10 5.13
C ASN A 62 13.84 3.56 3.85
N SER A 63 14.29 4.81 3.77
CA SER A 63 14.86 5.38 2.52
C SER A 63 16.18 4.75 2.09
N ASP A 64 16.93 4.15 3.02
CA ASP A 64 18.20 3.45 2.75
C ASP A 64 18.03 1.99 2.33
N GLN A 65 16.80 1.46 2.32
CA GLN A 65 16.52 0.06 2.00
C GLN A 65 16.14 -0.12 0.52
N GLU A 66 16.59 -1.23 -0.08
CA GLU A 66 16.24 -1.60 -1.47
C GLU A 66 14.73 -1.80 -1.65
N GLU A 67 14.06 -2.32 -0.63
CA GLU A 67 12.61 -2.49 -0.58
C GLU A 67 12.02 -1.74 0.63
N CYS A 68 11.03 -0.89 0.37
CA CYS A 68 10.31 -0.16 1.41
C CYS A 68 9.07 -0.96 1.83
N ILE A 69 9.14 -1.65 2.98
CA ILE A 69 8.06 -2.48 3.51
C ILE A 69 7.56 -1.88 4.83
N ILE A 70 6.28 -1.51 4.87
CA ILE A 70 5.64 -0.90 6.04
C ILE A 70 4.63 -1.87 6.62
N LYS A 71 4.85 -2.34 7.86
CA LYS A 71 3.93 -3.26 8.55
C LYS A 71 2.97 -2.49 9.44
N LEU A 72 1.66 -2.69 9.28
CA LEU A 72 0.60 -2.10 10.11
C LEU A 72 -0.09 -3.21 10.90
N ASN A 73 0.44 -3.50 12.10
CA ASN A 73 -0.03 -4.62 12.93
C ASN A 73 -1.23 -4.27 13.85
N ASP A 74 -1.60 -2.99 13.96
CA ASP A 74 -2.56 -2.47 14.94
C ASP A 74 -3.82 -1.87 14.28
N ILE A 75 -4.34 -2.51 13.22
CA ILE A 75 -5.59 -2.06 12.59
C ILE A 75 -6.79 -2.83 13.18
N PRO A 76 -7.55 -2.25 14.13
CA PRO A 76 -8.77 -2.87 14.65
C PRO A 76 -9.86 -2.85 13.56
N GLY A 77 -10.28 -4.01 13.09
CA GLY A 77 -11.30 -4.10 12.03
C GLY A 77 -11.38 -5.45 11.30
N VAL A 78 -10.42 -6.35 11.50
CA VAL A 78 -10.52 -7.73 11.02
C VAL A 78 -11.54 -8.46 11.92
N PRO A 79 -12.55 -9.18 11.38
CA PRO A 79 -13.44 -9.98 12.21
C PRO A 79 -12.59 -11.03 12.93
N SER A 80 -12.39 -10.86 14.23
CA SER A 80 -11.56 -11.74 15.06
C SER A 80 -12.24 -13.08 15.40
N HIS A 81 -13.34 -13.44 14.74
CA HIS A 81 -14.02 -14.72 14.96
C HIS A 81 -14.69 -15.20 13.67
N LEU A 82 -13.93 -15.94 12.85
CA LEU A 82 -14.51 -17.10 12.18
C LEU A 82 -13.85 -18.34 12.80
N SER A 83 -14.30 -18.64 14.01
CA SER A 83 -14.13 -19.93 14.69
C SER A 83 -15.31 -20.82 14.38
#